data_AF-A0A8T6QL74-F1
#
_entry.id   AF-A0A8T6QL74-F1
#
_cell.length_a   1.000
_cell.length_b   1.000
_cell.length_c   1.000
_cell.angle_alpha   90.00
_cell.angle_beta   90.00
_cell.angle_gamma   90.00
#
_symmetry.space_group_name_H-M   'P 1'
#
loop_
_entity.id
_entity.type
_entity.pdbx_description
1 polymer ?
#
loop_
_entity_poly.entity_id
_entity_poly.type
_entity_poly.pdbx_seq_one_letter_code
_entity_poly.pdbx_strand_id
1 'polypeptide(L)'
;MLSSGAIAFTALPSPAASDIHVQFGPVQTRVTVDDLATFAQTGQVAPPLEPWRPLLTPAVQQSLQRRLNVEPTLRDRFLADLIGTSKGRPFVTALAQIAPDLTPAMIQTALQTAEAHPEGVTAVTLLESLPDDTLTLDGIALMRLLAQLGVSQLEQTALSRILDRELLSGGGSALTSELVPAQPGPHVPQRWAVAFRDHERDRIVPVDLYWSEHTTGPMIVLSHGLGADRNFLRYLAEHLASYGLTVVALEHPGSNVDALIQSDGAILSPEEFVERPRDVSFILDRLADLHEHSFFLRDHLRMDSITLIGHSLGGYTGLVLAGGKVDPIALADFCAGLEVGASSPAEWFQCAATEAQFPPESLADPRITQLVLMNPLAGQLFGDTGLHTVKLPTLFVTSTSDGIASVSDQQLRSFNQLAGPRSLVAIIGGTHLSVGDPENINPALTQVPLMPEHPPTETTALRTYMKGVVLSFAMQQTPQATTYRPFLSAEYAAQFSTSDLPLRFSDRLPARVDRWLTNRDRLARRLTPTFKGIASLMHLELIDAQYRLANLRRNTVAQAPIQPLDLAARIAPRPHGPFPMANQSPFTRASDRPAESPPSAPHSAN
;
A
#
# COMPACT_ATOMS: atom_id res chain seq x y z
N MET A 1 -68.83 15.06 -45.39
CA MET A 1 -67.63 14.75 -46.21
C MET A 1 -66.42 15.07 -45.35
N LEU A 2 -65.68 14.02 -44.98
CA LEU A 2 -64.45 14.04 -44.18
C LEU A 2 -63.24 14.06 -45.13
N SER A 3 -62.25 14.90 -44.88
CA SER A 3 -60.83 14.68 -45.24
C SER A 3 -59.98 15.72 -44.47
N SER A 4 -59.44 15.39 -43.30
CA SER A 4 -58.16 14.70 -43.07
C SER A 4 -56.94 15.56 -43.39
N GLY A 5 -56.57 16.44 -42.45
CA GLY A 5 -55.25 17.07 -42.40
C GLY A 5 -54.29 16.15 -41.65
N ALA A 6 -53.29 15.62 -42.36
CA ALA A 6 -52.24 14.81 -41.77
C ALA A 6 -51.22 15.73 -41.07
N ILE A 7 -51.15 15.65 -39.74
CA ILE A 7 -50.05 16.21 -38.94
C ILE A 7 -48.90 15.22 -39.07
N ALA A 8 -47.83 15.63 -39.75
CA ALA A 8 -46.58 14.89 -39.77
C ALA A 8 -45.92 15.04 -38.39
N PHE A 9 -46.00 13.99 -37.57
CA PHE A 9 -45.11 13.83 -36.42
C PHE A 9 -43.70 13.60 -36.97
N THR A 10 -42.84 14.61 -36.87
CA THR A 10 -41.39 14.39 -36.90
C THR A 10 -41.05 13.59 -35.66
N ALA A 11 -40.80 12.29 -35.83
CA ALA A 11 -40.21 11.47 -34.79
C ALA A 11 -38.86 12.12 -34.42
N LEU A 12 -38.76 12.58 -33.16
CA LEU A 12 -37.46 12.84 -32.55
C LEU A 12 -36.66 11.53 -32.65
N PRO A 13 -35.35 11.56 -32.96
CA PRO A 13 -34.53 10.37 -32.83
C PRO A 13 -34.68 9.88 -31.39
N SER A 14 -35.23 8.68 -31.20
CA SER A 14 -35.14 8.00 -29.92
C SER A 14 -33.66 7.83 -29.65
N PRO A 15 -33.11 8.24 -28.49
CA PRO A 15 -31.81 7.72 -28.08
C PRO A 15 -31.94 6.19 -28.15
N ALA A 16 -31.05 5.56 -28.90
CA ALA A 16 -31.03 4.11 -29.01
C ALA A 16 -30.78 3.57 -27.60
N ALA A 17 -31.77 2.91 -27.01
CA ALA A 17 -31.57 2.16 -25.79
C ALA A 17 -30.65 0.99 -26.17
N SER A 18 -29.36 1.12 -25.87
CA SER A 18 -28.39 0.09 -26.20
C SER A 18 -28.80 -1.21 -25.50
N ASP A 19 -29.05 -2.26 -26.28
CA ASP A 19 -29.41 -3.56 -25.77
C ASP A 19 -28.14 -4.30 -25.33
N ILE A 20 -28.07 -4.67 -24.06
CA ILE A 20 -27.00 -5.51 -23.52
C ILE A 20 -27.48 -6.95 -23.50
N HIS A 21 -26.86 -7.77 -24.33
CA HIS A 21 -27.15 -9.17 -24.45
C HIS A 21 -26.15 -9.99 -23.63
N VAL A 22 -26.55 -10.47 -22.46
CA VAL A 22 -25.66 -11.31 -21.65
C VAL A 22 -25.88 -12.79 -21.95
N GLN A 23 -24.83 -13.43 -22.43
CA GLN A 23 -24.83 -14.81 -22.89
C GLN A 23 -24.24 -15.75 -21.84
N PHE A 24 -24.98 -16.81 -21.49
CA PHE A 24 -24.54 -17.93 -20.66
C PHE A 24 -24.69 -19.23 -21.43
N GLY A 25 -23.66 -19.60 -22.20
CA GLY A 25 -23.73 -20.75 -23.10
C GLY A 25 -24.88 -20.60 -24.10
N PRO A 26 -25.91 -21.49 -24.11
CA PRO A 26 -27.03 -21.40 -25.04
C PRO A 26 -28.13 -20.41 -24.61
N VAL A 27 -28.08 -19.88 -23.39
CA VAL A 27 -29.10 -18.97 -22.86
C VAL A 27 -28.61 -17.53 -22.99
N GLN A 28 -29.50 -16.64 -23.43
CA GLN A 28 -29.22 -15.21 -23.57
C GLN A 28 -30.29 -14.42 -22.83
N THR A 29 -29.86 -13.47 -22.01
CA THR A 29 -30.75 -12.52 -21.33
C THR A 29 -30.51 -11.14 -21.91
N ARG A 30 -31.59 -10.45 -22.26
CA ARG A 30 -31.55 -9.06 -22.70
C ARG A 30 -31.73 -8.15 -21.50
N VAL A 31 -30.84 -7.19 -21.33
CA VAL A 31 -30.84 -6.13 -20.33
C VAL A 31 -30.69 -4.82 -21.10
N THR A 32 -31.37 -3.74 -20.70
CA THR A 32 -31.15 -2.43 -21.33
C THR A 32 -30.18 -1.58 -20.52
N VAL A 33 -29.53 -0.59 -21.14
CA VAL A 33 -28.77 0.41 -20.38
C VAL A 33 -29.66 1.17 -19.39
N ASP A 34 -30.94 1.40 -19.72
CA ASP A 34 -31.93 2.00 -18.83
C ASP A 34 -32.18 1.17 -17.56
N ASP A 35 -32.19 -0.17 -17.66
CA ASP A 35 -32.31 -1.05 -16.49
C ASP A 35 -31.11 -0.85 -15.54
N LEU A 36 -29.89 -0.72 -16.09
CA LEU A 36 -28.68 -0.44 -15.33
C LEU A 36 -28.66 0.97 -14.76
N ALA A 37 -29.14 1.97 -15.52
CA ALA A 37 -29.27 3.35 -15.06
C ALA A 37 -30.27 3.44 -13.89
N THR A 38 -31.40 2.73 -13.99
CA THR A 38 -32.40 2.64 -12.92
C THR A 38 -31.80 2.02 -11.65
N PHE A 39 -31.06 0.92 -11.78
CA PHE A 39 -30.36 0.32 -10.64
C PHE A 39 -29.31 1.27 -10.06
N ALA A 40 -28.50 1.91 -10.91
CA ALA A 40 -27.50 2.88 -10.48
C ALA A 40 -28.16 3.98 -9.64
N GLN A 41 -29.21 4.62 -10.14
CA GLN A 41 -29.90 5.74 -9.49
C GLN A 41 -30.68 5.34 -8.23
N THR A 42 -31.39 4.20 -8.24
CA THR A 42 -32.41 3.88 -7.21
C THR A 42 -32.05 2.69 -6.32
N GLY A 43 -31.08 1.86 -6.73
CA GLY A 43 -30.77 0.58 -6.11
C GLY A 43 -31.81 -0.51 -6.39
N GLN A 44 -32.86 -0.21 -7.15
CA GLN A 44 -33.90 -1.19 -7.51
C GLN A 44 -33.41 -2.07 -8.65
N VAL A 45 -33.51 -3.38 -8.47
CA VAL A 45 -33.15 -4.37 -9.48
C VAL A 45 -34.35 -4.63 -10.37
N ALA A 46 -34.26 -4.27 -11.65
CA ALA A 46 -35.29 -4.54 -12.64
C ALA A 46 -35.43 -6.05 -12.90
N PRO A 47 -36.61 -6.56 -13.35
CA PRO A 47 -36.81 -7.99 -13.62
C PRO A 47 -35.76 -8.62 -14.56
N PRO A 48 -35.27 -7.96 -15.63
CA PRO A 48 -34.20 -8.51 -16.46
C PRO A 48 -32.84 -8.66 -15.74
N LEU A 49 -32.63 -7.88 -14.68
CA LEU A 49 -31.43 -7.87 -13.86
C LEU A 49 -31.49 -8.84 -12.67
N GLU A 50 -32.65 -9.44 -12.36
CA GLU A 50 -32.81 -10.36 -11.22
C GLU A 50 -31.81 -11.55 -11.20
N PRO A 51 -31.46 -12.18 -12.34
CA PRO A 51 -30.41 -13.21 -12.35
C PRO A 51 -29.05 -12.72 -11.83
N TRP A 52 -28.80 -11.41 -11.87
CA TRP A 52 -27.54 -10.75 -11.49
C TRP A 52 -27.58 -10.14 -10.09
N ARG A 53 -28.72 -10.22 -9.39
CA ARG A 53 -28.92 -9.63 -8.06
C ARG A 53 -27.78 -9.88 -7.05
N PRO A 54 -27.13 -11.07 -6.98
CA PRO A 54 -26.00 -11.28 -6.06
C PRO A 54 -24.78 -10.39 -6.34
N LEU A 55 -24.62 -9.92 -7.58
CA LEU A 55 -23.53 -9.04 -7.99
C LEU A 55 -23.89 -7.55 -7.93
N LEU A 56 -25.18 -7.22 -7.96
CA LEU A 56 -25.71 -5.86 -7.91
C LEU A 56 -25.69 -5.31 -6.47
N THR A 57 -24.48 -5.23 -5.91
CA THR A 57 -24.23 -4.73 -4.56
C THR A 57 -24.26 -3.20 -4.51
N PRO A 58 -24.39 -2.58 -3.32
CA PRO A 58 -24.24 -1.12 -3.17
C PRO A 58 -22.89 -0.59 -3.69
N ALA A 59 -21.81 -1.38 -3.60
CA ALA A 59 -20.51 -1.00 -4.16
C ALA A 59 -20.54 -0.95 -5.70
N VAL A 60 -21.23 -1.89 -6.34
CA VAL A 60 -21.44 -1.88 -7.79
C VAL A 60 -22.34 -0.71 -8.19
N GLN A 61 -23.42 -0.47 -7.44
CA GLN A 61 -24.28 0.69 -7.64
C GLN A 61 -23.49 2.00 -7.60
N GLN A 62 -22.67 2.19 -6.55
CA GLN A 62 -21.84 3.38 -6.40
C GLN A 62 -20.80 3.49 -7.52
N SER A 63 -20.23 2.37 -7.97
CA SER A 63 -19.28 2.35 -9.09
C SER A 63 -19.92 2.76 -10.40
N LEU A 64 -21.18 2.37 -10.66
CA LEU A 64 -21.92 2.78 -11.86
C LEU A 64 -22.18 4.28 -11.91
N GLN A 65 -22.40 4.91 -10.75
CA GLN A 65 -22.64 6.35 -10.63
C GLN A 65 -21.35 7.19 -10.56
N ARG A 66 -20.19 6.55 -10.35
CA ARG A 66 -18.95 7.28 -10.10
C ARG A 66 -18.49 7.97 -11.36
N ARG A 67 -18.36 9.30 -11.28
CA ARG A 67 -17.82 10.12 -12.37
C ARG A 67 -16.31 9.93 -12.45
N LEU A 68 -15.83 9.58 -13.64
CA LEU A 68 -14.41 9.54 -13.97
C LEU A 68 -13.97 10.95 -14.39
N ASN A 69 -13.50 11.73 -13.41
CA ASN A 69 -12.95 13.06 -13.66
C ASN A 69 -11.43 12.99 -13.77
N VAL A 70 -10.93 12.41 -14.87
CA VAL A 70 -9.50 12.32 -15.18
C VAL A 70 -9.17 13.37 -16.25
N GLU A 71 -8.01 14.00 -16.15
CA GLU A 71 -7.51 14.91 -17.19
C GLU A 71 -7.58 14.21 -18.57
N PRO A 72 -8.21 14.84 -19.60
CA PRO A 72 -8.44 14.18 -20.89
C PRO A 72 -7.17 13.60 -21.53
N THR A 73 -6.07 14.34 -21.46
CA THR A 73 -4.74 13.93 -21.95
C THR A 73 -4.24 12.65 -21.27
N LEU A 74 -4.27 12.60 -19.95
CA LEU A 74 -3.83 11.45 -19.16
C LEU A 74 -4.68 10.21 -19.44
N ARG A 75 -5.99 10.40 -19.56
CA ARG A 75 -6.94 9.33 -19.85
C ARG A 75 -6.73 8.76 -21.26
N ASP A 76 -6.62 9.61 -22.27
CA ASP A 76 -6.45 9.19 -23.66
C ASP A 76 -5.12 8.44 -23.84
N ARG A 77 -4.08 8.86 -23.13
CA ARG A 77 -2.79 8.15 -23.06
C ARG A 77 -2.88 6.83 -22.33
N PHE A 78 -3.57 6.80 -21.18
CA PHE A 78 -3.78 5.56 -20.45
C PHE A 78 -4.44 4.52 -21.34
N LEU A 79 -5.45 4.94 -22.12
CA LEU A 79 -6.11 4.08 -23.11
C LEU A 79 -5.20 3.71 -24.26
N ALA A 80 -4.43 4.66 -24.81
CA ALA A 80 -3.47 4.38 -25.88
C ALA A 80 -2.41 3.36 -25.45
N ASP A 81 -1.88 3.44 -24.22
CA ASP A 81 -0.94 2.47 -23.67
C ASP A 81 -1.60 1.11 -23.44
N LEU A 82 -2.80 1.11 -22.84
CA LEU A 82 -3.56 -0.09 -22.53
C LEU A 82 -4.09 -0.82 -23.80
N ILE A 83 -4.25 -0.14 -24.92
CA ILE A 83 -4.70 -0.73 -26.19
C ILE A 83 -3.52 -1.02 -27.13
N GLY A 84 -2.58 -0.08 -27.22
CA GLY A 84 -1.58 0.00 -28.29
C GLY A 84 -0.26 -0.68 -27.98
N THR A 85 0.01 -1.07 -26.72
CA THR A 85 1.29 -1.69 -26.35
C THR A 85 1.14 -3.17 -25.97
N SER A 86 2.26 -3.90 -26.04
CA SER A 86 2.39 -5.28 -25.54
C SER A 86 1.92 -5.42 -24.09
N LYS A 87 2.07 -4.34 -23.30
CA LYS A 87 1.72 -4.25 -21.88
C LYS A 87 0.21 -4.27 -21.67
N GLY A 88 -0.55 -3.65 -22.56
CA GLY A 88 -2.02 -3.62 -22.53
C GLY A 88 -2.72 -4.93 -22.91
N ARG A 89 -2.00 -5.87 -23.53
CA ARG A 89 -2.54 -7.12 -24.06
C ARG A 89 -3.39 -7.93 -23.08
N PRO A 90 -3.04 -8.10 -21.78
CA PRO A 90 -3.90 -8.79 -20.83
C PRO A 90 -5.27 -8.13 -20.68
N PHE A 91 -5.33 -6.79 -20.65
CA PHE A 91 -6.58 -6.03 -20.62
C PHE A 91 -7.41 -6.23 -21.88
N VAL A 92 -6.80 -6.03 -23.05
CA VAL A 92 -7.50 -6.22 -24.32
C VAL A 92 -8.01 -7.66 -24.46
N THR A 93 -7.23 -8.64 -24.02
CA THR A 93 -7.62 -10.07 -24.04
C THR A 93 -8.79 -10.33 -23.10
N ALA A 94 -8.73 -9.80 -21.87
CA ALA A 94 -9.82 -9.96 -20.90
C ALA A 94 -11.10 -9.27 -21.38
N LEU A 95 -10.97 -8.08 -21.98
CA LEU A 95 -12.10 -7.38 -22.55
C LEU A 95 -12.72 -8.15 -23.72
N ALA A 96 -11.91 -8.66 -24.65
CA ALA A 96 -12.41 -9.46 -25.76
C ALA A 96 -13.06 -10.79 -25.31
N GLN A 97 -12.66 -11.33 -24.16
CA GLN A 97 -13.33 -12.49 -23.57
C GLN A 97 -14.70 -12.14 -22.98
N ILE A 98 -14.88 -10.93 -22.44
CA ILE A 98 -16.11 -10.47 -21.80
C ILE A 98 -17.07 -9.86 -22.81
N ALA A 99 -16.56 -9.06 -23.73
CA ALA A 99 -17.31 -8.28 -24.71
C ALA A 99 -16.63 -8.48 -26.08
N PRO A 100 -16.87 -9.62 -26.76
CA PRO A 100 -16.17 -9.96 -28.00
C PRO A 100 -16.43 -8.98 -29.14
N ASP A 101 -17.59 -8.30 -29.11
CA ASP A 101 -17.98 -7.30 -30.11
C ASP A 101 -17.35 -5.92 -29.82
N LEU A 102 -16.79 -5.71 -28.63
CA LEU A 102 -16.25 -4.42 -28.23
C LEU A 102 -14.80 -4.27 -28.70
N THR A 103 -14.58 -3.36 -29.66
CA THR A 103 -13.24 -3.04 -30.14
C THR A 103 -12.63 -1.85 -29.39
N PRO A 104 -11.29 -1.76 -29.33
CA PRO A 104 -10.64 -0.60 -28.72
C PRO A 104 -11.03 0.76 -29.33
N ALA A 105 -11.26 0.80 -30.64
CA ALA A 105 -11.71 2.01 -31.33
C ALA A 105 -13.12 2.45 -30.88
N MET A 106 -14.02 1.49 -30.65
CA MET A 106 -15.37 1.78 -30.13
C MET A 106 -15.32 2.36 -28.72
N ILE A 107 -14.44 1.85 -27.86
CA ILE A 107 -14.25 2.39 -26.49
C ILE A 107 -13.77 3.83 -26.57
N GLN A 108 -12.82 4.13 -27.45
CA GLN A 108 -12.30 5.48 -27.62
C GLN A 108 -13.38 6.44 -28.12
N THR A 109 -14.19 6.04 -29.11
CA THR A 109 -15.32 6.84 -29.60
C THR A 109 -16.39 7.04 -28.53
N ALA A 110 -16.76 5.97 -27.80
CA ALA A 110 -17.76 6.04 -26.75
C ALA A 110 -17.32 6.97 -25.61
N LEU A 111 -16.04 6.95 -25.26
CA LEU A 111 -15.49 7.83 -24.24
C LEU A 111 -15.56 9.30 -24.66
N GLN A 112 -15.16 9.61 -25.89
CA GLN A 112 -15.24 10.97 -26.45
C GLN A 112 -16.69 11.48 -26.49
N THR A 113 -17.64 10.62 -26.84
CA THR A 113 -19.08 10.96 -26.82
C THR A 113 -19.59 11.14 -25.38
N ALA A 114 -19.20 10.26 -24.45
CA ALA A 114 -19.63 10.33 -23.05
C ALA A 114 -19.14 11.60 -22.32
N GLU A 115 -18.04 12.20 -22.76
CA GLU A 115 -17.56 13.49 -22.22
C GLU A 115 -18.50 14.65 -22.52
N ALA A 116 -19.19 14.61 -23.66
CA ALA A 116 -20.19 15.62 -24.00
C ALA A 116 -21.48 15.46 -23.16
N HIS A 117 -21.60 14.39 -22.38
CA HIS A 117 -22.76 14.13 -21.55
C HIS A 117 -22.81 15.06 -20.34
N PRO A 118 -23.98 15.62 -19.95
CA PRO A 118 -24.10 16.51 -18.79
C PRO A 118 -23.68 15.86 -17.45
N GLU A 119 -23.79 14.54 -17.36
CA GLU A 119 -23.36 13.78 -16.19
C GLU A 119 -21.87 13.44 -16.19
N GLY A 120 -21.15 13.77 -17.26
CA GLY A 120 -19.77 13.38 -17.52
C GLY A 120 -19.63 11.88 -17.81
N VAL A 121 -18.39 11.40 -17.78
CA VAL A 121 -18.07 10.00 -18.01
C VAL A 121 -18.38 9.17 -16.76
N THR A 122 -19.40 8.30 -16.85
CA THR A 122 -19.72 7.25 -15.88
C THR A 122 -19.77 5.91 -16.62
N ALA A 123 -19.87 4.80 -15.89
CA ALA A 123 -20.05 3.49 -16.54
C ALA A 123 -21.34 3.44 -17.36
N VAL A 124 -22.41 4.11 -16.90
CA VAL A 124 -23.70 4.18 -17.60
C VAL A 124 -23.56 5.02 -18.87
N THR A 125 -23.05 6.24 -18.77
CA THR A 125 -22.95 7.14 -19.95
C THR A 125 -21.96 6.61 -21.00
N LEU A 126 -20.94 5.85 -20.58
CA LEU A 126 -20.04 5.17 -21.49
C LEU A 126 -20.76 4.07 -22.29
N LEU A 127 -21.64 3.29 -21.64
CA LEU A 127 -22.44 2.26 -22.31
C LEU A 127 -23.49 2.87 -23.26
N GLU A 128 -24.10 3.99 -22.86
CA GLU A 128 -25.03 4.77 -23.71
C GLU A 128 -24.33 5.34 -24.96
N SER A 129 -23.04 5.62 -24.85
CA SER A 129 -22.25 6.26 -25.91
C SER A 129 -21.59 5.28 -26.88
N LEU A 130 -21.79 3.97 -26.70
CA LEU A 130 -21.28 2.96 -27.63
C LEU A 130 -21.91 3.15 -29.02
N PRO A 131 -21.14 3.00 -30.10
CA PRO A 131 -21.62 3.26 -31.46
C PRO A 131 -22.61 2.21 -31.98
N ASP A 132 -22.66 1.02 -31.37
CA ASP A 132 -23.55 -0.07 -31.75
C ASP A 132 -24.76 -0.15 -30.81
N ASP A 133 -25.94 -0.41 -31.39
CA ASP A 133 -27.20 -0.53 -30.66
C ASP A 133 -27.27 -1.81 -29.78
N THR A 134 -26.35 -2.76 -29.98
CA THR A 134 -26.31 -4.03 -29.25
C THR A 134 -24.90 -4.36 -28.78
N LEU A 135 -24.74 -4.67 -27.49
CA LEU A 135 -23.49 -5.15 -26.90
C LEU A 135 -23.68 -6.58 -26.38
N THR A 136 -22.93 -7.55 -26.90
CA THR A 136 -22.91 -8.91 -26.35
C THR A 136 -21.89 -9.02 -25.23
N LEU A 137 -22.30 -9.56 -24.09
CA LEU A 137 -21.43 -9.90 -22.96
C LEU A 137 -21.40 -11.41 -22.73
N ASP A 138 -20.22 -12.01 -22.66
CA ASP A 138 -20.06 -13.37 -22.12
C ASP A 138 -20.21 -13.32 -20.60
N GLY A 139 -21.35 -13.82 -20.13
CA GLY A 139 -21.71 -13.84 -18.71
C GLY A 139 -20.78 -14.72 -17.88
N ILE A 140 -20.20 -15.78 -18.43
CA ILE A 140 -19.29 -16.67 -17.69
C ILE A 140 -17.94 -15.96 -17.48
N ALA A 141 -17.41 -15.31 -18.52
CA ALA A 141 -16.19 -14.52 -18.44
C ALA A 141 -16.37 -13.34 -17.47
N LEU A 142 -17.50 -12.62 -17.56
CA LEU A 142 -17.82 -11.52 -16.65
C LEU A 142 -17.91 -12.00 -15.19
N MET A 143 -18.63 -13.09 -14.93
CA MET A 143 -18.72 -13.70 -13.59
C MET A 143 -17.34 -14.08 -13.03
N ARG A 144 -16.45 -14.61 -13.87
CA ARG A 144 -15.10 -14.98 -13.47
C ARG A 144 -14.29 -13.74 -13.06
N LEU A 145 -14.32 -12.68 -13.86
CA LEU A 145 -13.62 -11.42 -13.55
C LEU A 145 -14.13 -10.84 -12.22
N LEU A 146 -15.44 -10.72 -12.06
CA LEU A 146 -16.06 -10.19 -10.83
C LEU A 146 -15.72 -11.04 -9.61
N ALA A 147 -15.70 -12.36 -9.76
CA ALA A 147 -15.27 -13.26 -8.69
C ALA A 147 -13.79 -13.07 -8.33
N GLN A 148 -12.89 -12.89 -9.30
CA GLN A 148 -11.47 -12.65 -9.06
C GLN A 148 -11.22 -11.33 -8.31
N LEU A 149 -11.90 -10.26 -8.74
CA LEU A 149 -11.84 -8.95 -8.08
C LEU A 149 -12.36 -9.04 -6.63
N GLY A 150 -13.52 -9.69 -6.45
CA GLY A 150 -14.13 -9.88 -5.14
C GLY A 150 -13.26 -10.69 -4.19
N VAL A 151 -12.66 -11.79 -4.66
CA VAL A 151 -11.74 -12.61 -3.86
C VAL A 151 -10.52 -11.81 -3.43
N SER A 152 -9.94 -11.02 -4.33
CA SER A 152 -8.77 -10.18 -4.03
C SER A 152 -9.08 -9.13 -2.96
N GLN A 153 -10.26 -8.50 -3.04
CA GLN A 153 -10.72 -7.52 -2.05
C GLN A 153 -11.00 -8.17 -0.67
N LEU A 154 -11.62 -9.34 -0.67
CA LEU A 154 -11.87 -10.11 0.56
C LEU A 154 -10.56 -10.55 1.22
N GLU A 155 -9.57 -10.99 0.43
CA GLU A 155 -8.25 -11.39 0.92
C GLU A 155 -7.55 -10.22 1.63
N GLN A 156 -7.53 -9.03 1.01
CA GLN A 156 -6.96 -7.83 1.63
C GLN A 156 -7.70 -7.43 2.91
N THR A 157 -9.03 -7.47 2.89
CA THR A 157 -9.85 -7.16 4.07
C THR A 157 -9.60 -8.15 5.21
N ALA A 158 -9.46 -9.44 4.91
CA ALA A 158 -9.14 -10.46 5.90
C ALA A 158 -7.72 -10.27 6.46
N LEU A 159 -6.74 -9.98 5.60
CA LEU A 159 -5.36 -9.69 6.02
C LEU A 159 -5.29 -8.45 6.91
N SER A 160 -5.99 -7.37 6.53
CA SER A 160 -6.08 -6.13 7.31
C SER A 160 -6.57 -6.38 8.73
N ARG A 161 -7.69 -7.14 8.89
CA ARG A 161 -8.21 -7.53 10.21
C ARG A 161 -7.23 -8.36 11.03
N ILE A 162 -6.47 -9.25 10.39
CA ILE A 162 -5.49 -10.10 11.08
C ILE A 162 -4.30 -9.26 11.54
N LEU A 163 -3.74 -8.42 10.66
CA LEU A 163 -2.65 -7.50 11.01
C LEU A 163 -3.05 -6.57 12.15
N ASP A 164 -4.25 -5.99 12.07
CA ASP A 164 -4.79 -5.11 13.10
C ASP A 164 -4.77 -5.76 14.49
N ARG A 165 -5.19 -7.04 14.56
CA ARG A 165 -5.26 -7.80 15.81
C ARG A 165 -3.93 -8.38 16.27
N GLU A 166 -3.13 -8.94 15.37
CA GLU A 166 -1.87 -9.60 15.73
C GLU A 166 -0.78 -8.61 16.11
N LEU A 167 -0.84 -7.40 15.55
CA LEU A 167 0.09 -6.33 15.85
C LEU A 167 -0.43 -5.36 16.93
N LEU A 168 -1.64 -5.60 17.45
CA LEU A 168 -2.18 -4.81 18.55
C LEU A 168 -1.31 -5.03 19.79
N SER A 169 -0.73 -3.95 20.34
CA SER A 169 -0.01 -4.02 21.60
C SER A 169 -0.99 -4.19 22.77
N GLY A 170 -0.62 -5.05 23.72
CA GLY A 170 -1.39 -5.26 24.94
C GLY A 170 -1.15 -4.12 25.93
N GLY A 171 -1.88 -3.01 25.79
CA GLY A 171 -2.10 -2.01 26.86
C GLY A 171 -0.85 -1.51 27.58
N GLY A 172 0.22 -1.19 26.85
CA GLY A 172 1.37 -0.48 27.42
C GLY A 172 0.97 0.90 27.94
N SER A 173 1.58 1.34 29.04
CA SER A 173 1.42 2.73 29.50
C SER A 173 1.88 3.69 28.41
N ALA A 174 1.23 4.86 28.31
CA ALA A 174 1.65 5.90 27.38
C ALA A 174 3.14 6.21 27.57
N LEU A 175 3.90 6.28 26.48
CA LEU A 175 5.30 6.69 26.54
C LEU A 175 5.37 8.11 27.09
N THR A 176 5.88 8.25 28.31
CA THR A 176 6.18 9.54 28.91
C THR A 176 7.61 9.92 28.54
N SER A 177 7.76 10.94 27.70
CA SER A 177 9.04 11.52 27.33
C SER A 177 8.91 13.04 27.24
N GLU A 178 9.97 13.76 27.60
CA GLU A 178 10.06 15.21 27.37
C GLU A 178 10.22 15.52 25.87
N LEU A 179 10.83 14.60 25.12
CA LEU A 179 10.94 14.69 23.67
C LEU A 179 9.65 14.21 23.01
N VAL A 180 9.10 15.03 22.13
CA VAL A 180 7.94 14.67 21.29
C VAL A 180 8.36 14.77 19.82
N PRO A 181 8.88 13.68 19.22
CA PRO A 181 9.45 13.72 17.87
C PRO A 181 8.49 14.15 16.77
N ALA A 182 7.17 14.04 17.00
CA ALA A 182 6.16 14.43 16.03
C ALA A 182 5.92 15.95 15.93
N GLN A 183 6.37 16.71 16.93
CA GLN A 183 6.26 18.17 16.91
C GLN A 183 7.37 18.78 16.05
N PRO A 184 7.18 19.97 15.44
CA PRO A 184 8.27 20.66 14.75
C PRO A 184 9.50 20.81 15.66
N GLY A 185 10.68 20.62 15.07
CA GLY A 185 11.95 20.83 15.74
C GLY A 185 12.22 22.31 16.01
N PRO A 186 13.30 22.63 16.74
CA PRO A 186 13.58 23.98 17.20
C PRO A 186 14.09 24.92 16.10
N HIS A 187 14.39 24.42 14.91
CA HIS A 187 14.96 25.20 13.83
C HIS A 187 13.93 25.54 12.75
N VAL A 188 14.10 26.70 12.11
CA VAL A 188 13.29 27.10 10.96
C VAL A 188 13.96 26.59 9.67
N PRO A 189 13.30 25.73 8.88
CA PRO A 189 13.85 25.26 7.61
C PRO A 189 13.95 26.39 6.57
N GLN A 190 15.02 26.35 5.79
CA GLN A 190 15.19 27.05 4.52
C GLN A 190 14.90 26.08 3.38
N ARG A 191 14.44 26.60 2.24
CA ARG A 191 14.20 25.83 1.01
C ARG A 191 14.94 26.47 -0.16
N TRP A 192 15.64 25.65 -0.95
CA TRP A 192 16.19 26.04 -2.24
C TRP A 192 15.73 25.08 -3.33
N ALA A 193 14.92 25.58 -4.25
CA ALA A 193 14.54 24.89 -5.46
C ALA A 193 15.62 25.10 -6.53
N VAL A 194 16.18 24.02 -7.04
CA VAL A 194 17.25 24.03 -8.06
C VAL A 194 17.04 22.86 -9.03
N ALA A 195 17.49 23.03 -10.27
CA ALA A 195 17.47 21.94 -11.25
C ALA A 195 18.92 21.65 -11.70
N PHE A 196 19.33 20.39 -11.58
CA PHE A 196 20.66 19.95 -12.00
C PHE A 196 20.59 19.33 -13.39
N ARG A 197 21.48 19.75 -14.29
CA ARG A 197 21.57 19.17 -15.63
C ARG A 197 22.58 18.03 -15.66
N ASP A 198 22.10 16.84 -15.97
CA ASP A 198 22.90 15.70 -16.36
C ASP A 198 23.16 15.77 -17.87
N HIS A 199 24.38 16.16 -18.25
CA HIS A 199 24.77 16.29 -19.64
C HIS A 199 25.00 14.94 -20.33
N GLU A 200 25.30 13.88 -19.59
CA GLU A 200 25.58 12.55 -20.15
C GLU A 200 24.28 11.86 -20.56
N ARG A 201 23.21 12.07 -19.77
CA ARG A 201 21.89 11.47 -19.99
C ARG A 201 20.87 12.43 -20.63
N ASP A 202 21.27 13.69 -20.86
CA ASP A 202 20.41 14.81 -21.29
C ASP A 202 19.14 14.94 -20.45
N ARG A 203 19.31 14.88 -19.13
CA ARG A 203 18.22 14.99 -18.14
C ARG A 203 18.39 16.23 -17.30
N ILE A 204 17.27 16.88 -16.97
CA ILE A 204 17.23 17.96 -15.98
C ILE A 204 16.51 17.39 -14.77
N VAL A 205 17.18 17.30 -13.62
CA VAL A 205 16.63 16.73 -12.38
C VAL A 205 16.31 17.86 -11.40
N PRO A 206 15.02 18.24 -11.23
CA PRO A 206 14.60 19.20 -10.22
C PRO A 206 14.79 18.65 -8.81
N VAL A 207 15.23 19.51 -7.90
CA VAL A 207 15.49 19.21 -6.50
C VAL A 207 15.01 20.36 -5.63
N ASP A 208 14.33 20.03 -4.54
CA ASP A 208 14.13 20.93 -3.40
C ASP A 208 15.04 20.50 -2.26
N LEU A 209 15.99 21.39 -1.91
CA LEU A 209 16.84 21.24 -0.74
C LEU A 209 16.21 21.94 0.45
N TYR A 210 16.03 21.21 1.55
CA TYR A 210 15.59 21.74 2.83
C TYR A 210 16.70 21.54 3.87
N TRP A 211 17.09 22.61 4.56
CA TRP A 211 18.07 22.52 5.66
C TRP A 211 17.74 23.61 6.68
N SER A 212 18.48 23.64 7.79
CA SER A 212 18.42 24.73 8.76
C SER A 212 19.82 25.24 9.06
N GLU A 213 19.92 26.41 9.70
CA GLU A 213 21.22 27.02 10.06
C GLU A 213 22.11 26.10 10.89
N HIS A 214 21.52 25.13 11.61
CA HIS A 214 22.24 24.16 12.43
C HIS A 214 21.93 22.73 11.98
N THR A 215 22.70 22.22 11.03
CA THR A 215 22.59 20.83 10.59
C THR A 215 23.42 19.91 11.49
N THR A 216 22.78 18.90 12.09
CA THR A 216 23.43 17.98 13.05
C THR A 216 23.08 16.51 12.82
N GLY A 217 22.27 16.19 11.81
CA GLY A 217 21.79 14.84 11.53
C GLY A 217 22.20 14.27 10.16
N PRO A 218 21.75 13.03 9.85
CA PRO A 218 21.94 12.43 8.53
C PRO A 218 21.24 13.26 7.43
N MET A 219 21.68 13.06 6.19
CA MET A 219 20.96 13.59 5.04
C MET A 219 19.81 12.64 4.67
N ILE A 220 18.71 13.21 4.21
CA ILE A 220 17.51 12.48 3.79
C ILE A 220 17.32 12.70 2.29
N VAL A 221 17.06 11.64 1.54
CA VAL A 221 16.68 11.71 0.13
C VAL A 221 15.24 11.26 -0.02
N LEU A 222 14.37 12.05 -0.66
CA LEU A 222 12.98 11.69 -0.94
C LEU A 222 12.81 11.34 -2.41
N SER A 223 12.28 10.14 -2.69
CA SER A 223 11.92 9.68 -4.04
C SER A 223 10.41 9.40 -4.10
N HIS A 224 9.72 10.09 -5.01
CA HIS A 224 8.27 10.07 -5.15
C HIS A 224 7.74 8.83 -5.90
N GLY A 225 6.44 8.55 -5.85
CA GLY A 225 5.80 7.49 -6.65
C GLY A 225 5.66 7.84 -8.14
N LEU A 226 5.20 6.90 -8.96
CA LEU A 226 4.84 7.18 -10.37
C LEU A 226 3.75 8.26 -10.44
N GLY A 227 3.94 9.30 -11.26
CA GLY A 227 2.96 10.37 -11.43
C GLY A 227 2.85 11.36 -10.29
N ALA A 228 3.74 11.27 -9.30
CA ALA A 228 3.91 12.24 -8.25
C ALA A 228 5.11 13.16 -8.55
N ASP A 229 5.46 14.04 -7.63
CA ASP A 229 6.59 14.96 -7.76
C ASP A 229 7.35 15.09 -6.43
N ARG A 230 8.38 15.94 -6.42
CA ARG A 230 9.21 16.21 -5.23
C ARG A 230 8.44 16.81 -4.04
N ASN A 231 7.20 17.29 -4.21
CA ASN A 231 6.39 17.82 -3.12
C ASN A 231 5.51 16.76 -2.44
N PHE A 232 5.46 15.52 -2.94
CA PHE A 232 4.59 14.46 -2.42
C PHE A 232 4.75 14.18 -0.91
N LEU A 233 5.96 14.36 -0.37
CA LEU A 233 6.29 14.20 1.06
C LEU A 233 6.79 15.51 1.70
N ARG A 234 6.37 16.68 1.18
CA ARG A 234 6.85 17.99 1.65
C ARG A 234 6.70 18.18 3.17
N TYR A 235 5.59 17.74 3.75
CA TYR A 235 5.38 17.83 5.21
C TYR A 235 6.44 17.08 6.03
N LEU A 236 7.03 15.99 5.49
CA LEU A 236 8.16 15.29 6.11
C LEU A 236 9.46 16.05 5.86
N ALA A 237 9.65 16.60 4.65
CA ALA A 237 10.85 17.37 4.33
C ALA A 237 11.03 18.56 5.29
N GLU A 238 9.98 19.36 5.47
CA GLU A 238 9.99 20.50 6.38
C GLU A 238 10.17 20.08 7.83
N HIS A 239 9.50 19.00 8.26
CA HIS A 239 9.62 18.49 9.61
C HIS A 239 11.02 17.97 9.93
N LEU A 240 11.61 17.14 9.06
CA LEU A 240 12.96 16.61 9.27
C LEU A 240 14.01 17.74 9.24
N ALA A 241 13.85 18.72 8.35
CA ALA A 241 14.71 19.90 8.30
C ALA A 241 14.64 20.76 9.58
N SER A 242 13.47 20.83 10.23
CA SER A 242 13.33 21.55 11.51
C SER A 242 14.11 20.92 12.66
N TYR A 243 14.52 19.64 12.52
CA TYR A 243 15.40 18.94 13.45
C TYR A 243 16.88 19.00 13.06
N GLY A 244 17.24 19.77 12.02
CA GLY A 244 18.63 19.91 11.58
C GLY A 244 19.13 18.73 10.73
N LEU A 245 18.23 18.02 10.05
CA LEU A 245 18.60 17.10 8.98
C LEU A 245 18.51 17.85 7.65
N THR A 246 19.41 17.57 6.72
CA THR A 246 19.28 18.11 5.36
C THR A 246 18.42 17.16 4.54
N VAL A 247 17.38 17.66 3.87
CA VAL A 247 16.46 16.87 3.07
C VAL A 247 16.58 17.28 1.60
N VAL A 248 16.70 16.28 0.75
CA VAL A 248 16.85 16.39 -0.70
C VAL A 248 15.63 15.73 -1.33
N ALA A 249 14.63 16.51 -1.71
CA ALA A 249 13.48 16.01 -2.43
C ALA A 249 13.72 16.16 -3.93
N LEU A 250 13.94 15.04 -4.63
CA LEU A 250 14.19 15.06 -6.07
C LEU A 250 12.97 14.63 -6.86
N GLU A 251 12.96 15.05 -8.12
CA GLU A 251 11.95 14.68 -9.10
C GLU A 251 12.56 13.88 -10.24
N HIS A 252 11.86 12.85 -10.69
CA HIS A 252 12.27 11.95 -11.76
C HIS A 252 11.58 12.32 -13.07
N PRO A 253 12.27 12.97 -14.04
CA PRO A 253 11.64 13.61 -15.20
C PRO A 253 10.90 12.68 -16.17
N GLY A 254 11.14 11.37 -16.13
CA GLY A 254 10.45 10.40 -16.99
C GLY A 254 9.27 9.69 -16.32
N SER A 255 9.01 9.96 -15.04
CA SER A 255 7.94 9.30 -14.27
C SER A 255 7.26 10.21 -13.24
N ASN A 256 7.48 11.53 -13.34
CA ASN A 256 6.79 12.56 -12.56
C ASN A 256 5.41 12.89 -13.15
N VAL A 257 4.67 13.76 -12.47
CA VAL A 257 3.35 14.22 -12.92
C VAL A 257 3.42 14.86 -14.32
N ASP A 258 4.47 15.64 -14.60
CA ASP A 258 4.66 16.26 -15.92
C ASP A 258 4.91 15.20 -17.01
N ALA A 259 5.69 14.15 -16.76
CA ALA A 259 5.88 13.07 -17.71
C ALA A 259 4.55 12.39 -18.07
N LEU A 260 3.67 12.18 -17.09
CA LEU A 260 2.35 11.59 -17.35
C LEU A 260 1.47 12.50 -18.24
N ILE A 261 1.59 13.82 -18.09
CA ILE A 261 0.79 14.82 -18.82
C ILE A 261 1.42 15.23 -20.16
N GLN A 262 2.75 15.13 -20.32
CA GLN A 262 3.48 15.62 -21.49
C GLN A 262 4.08 14.53 -22.40
N SER A 263 4.35 13.30 -21.94
CA SER A 263 4.91 12.21 -22.76
C SER A 263 3.94 11.56 -23.74
N ASP A 264 4.32 11.42 -25.02
CA ASP A 264 3.55 10.67 -26.02
C ASP A 264 3.77 9.12 -25.95
N GLY A 265 4.47 8.63 -24.92
CA GLY A 265 4.84 7.23 -24.73
C GLY A 265 4.03 6.46 -23.67
N ALA A 266 4.53 5.29 -23.28
CA ALA A 266 3.92 4.46 -22.23
C ALA A 266 3.83 5.20 -20.88
N ILE A 267 2.84 4.83 -20.04
CA ILE A 267 2.63 5.45 -18.71
C ILE A 267 3.88 5.32 -17.83
N LEU A 268 4.56 4.18 -17.92
CA LEU A 268 5.86 3.94 -17.30
C LEU A 268 6.83 3.41 -18.36
N SER A 269 7.80 4.26 -18.70
CA SER A 269 8.91 3.90 -19.58
C SER A 269 9.79 2.81 -18.92
N PRO A 270 10.22 1.78 -19.66
CA PRO A 270 11.15 0.76 -19.15
C PRO A 270 12.47 1.37 -18.60
N GLU A 271 12.95 2.43 -19.22
CA GLU A 271 14.20 3.09 -18.87
C GLU A 271 14.16 3.68 -17.45
N GLU A 272 12.99 4.07 -16.94
CA GLU A 272 12.84 4.63 -15.59
C GLU A 272 13.22 3.63 -14.48
N PHE A 273 13.23 2.32 -14.76
CA PHE A 273 13.74 1.34 -13.80
C PHE A 273 15.26 1.44 -13.62
N VAL A 274 15.98 2.03 -14.57
CA VAL A 274 17.44 2.27 -14.51
C VAL A 274 17.73 3.74 -14.21
N GLU A 275 16.99 4.65 -14.81
CA GLU A 275 17.23 6.08 -14.73
C GLU A 275 16.89 6.66 -13.36
N ARG A 276 15.89 6.14 -12.65
CA ARG A 276 15.54 6.67 -11.32
C ARG A 276 16.64 6.44 -10.26
N PRO A 277 17.24 5.24 -10.13
CA PRO A 277 18.45 5.06 -9.33
C PRO A 277 19.59 5.99 -9.75
N ARG A 278 19.83 6.13 -11.07
CA ARG A 278 20.88 7.02 -11.59
C ARG A 278 20.62 8.49 -11.28
N ASP A 279 19.38 8.95 -11.30
CA ASP A 279 19.00 10.31 -10.91
C ASP A 279 19.38 10.58 -9.45
N VAL A 280 19.14 9.63 -8.53
CA VAL A 280 19.55 9.77 -7.13
C VAL A 280 21.07 9.84 -7.01
N SER A 281 21.80 8.89 -7.58
CA SER A 281 23.27 8.89 -7.50
C SER A 281 23.89 10.14 -8.14
N PHE A 282 23.35 10.59 -9.28
CA PHE A 282 23.75 11.83 -9.92
C PHE A 282 23.57 13.04 -8.99
N ILE A 283 22.40 13.17 -8.34
CA ILE A 283 22.18 14.26 -7.39
C ILE A 283 23.13 14.17 -6.20
N LEU A 284 23.38 12.97 -5.68
CA LEU A 284 24.35 12.78 -4.59
C LEU A 284 25.78 13.15 -5.02
N ASP A 285 26.17 12.93 -6.27
CA ASP A 285 27.46 13.38 -6.82
C ASP A 285 27.53 14.91 -6.89
N ARG A 286 26.46 15.56 -7.37
CA ARG A 286 26.38 17.04 -7.37
C ARG A 286 26.40 17.63 -5.97
N LEU A 287 25.77 16.96 -5.00
CA LEU A 287 25.82 17.38 -3.60
C LEU A 287 27.20 17.14 -2.98
N ALA A 288 27.94 16.10 -3.38
CA ALA A 288 29.33 15.92 -2.99
C ALA A 288 30.21 17.08 -3.51
N ASP A 289 30.03 17.48 -4.77
CA ASP A 289 30.73 18.64 -5.34
C ASP A 289 30.40 19.92 -4.57
N LEU A 290 29.13 20.15 -4.23
CA LEU A 290 28.69 21.30 -3.43
C LEU A 290 29.21 21.23 -1.99
N HIS A 291 29.28 20.05 -1.39
CA HIS A 291 29.89 19.85 -0.08
C HIS A 291 31.35 20.33 -0.09
N GLU A 292 32.11 19.98 -1.13
CA GLU A 292 33.51 20.39 -1.23
C GLU A 292 33.70 21.87 -1.56
N HIS A 293 32.85 22.47 -2.40
CA HIS A 293 33.15 23.76 -3.02
C HIS A 293 32.21 24.92 -2.63
N SER A 294 31.02 24.64 -2.10
CA SER A 294 30.05 25.68 -1.74
C SER A 294 30.41 26.33 -0.40
N PHE A 295 30.54 27.65 -0.39
CA PHE A 295 30.68 28.40 0.87
C PHE A 295 29.43 28.26 1.77
N PHE A 296 28.26 28.06 1.15
CA PHE A 296 26.98 28.12 1.86
C PHE A 296 26.43 26.74 2.27
N LEU A 297 26.75 25.67 1.52
CA LEU A 297 26.17 24.34 1.77
C LEU A 297 27.17 23.31 2.31
N ARG A 298 28.48 23.61 2.31
CA ARG A 298 29.53 22.67 2.75
C ARG A 298 29.21 22.00 4.09
N ASP A 299 28.89 22.78 5.10
CA ASP A 299 28.69 22.28 6.46
C ASP A 299 27.27 21.72 6.71
N HIS A 300 26.42 21.72 5.69
CA HIS A 300 25.04 21.24 5.76
C HIS A 300 24.83 19.89 5.03
N LEU A 301 25.82 19.37 4.32
CA LEU A 301 25.69 18.14 3.53
C LEU A 301 26.46 16.98 4.17
N ARG A 302 25.72 16.03 4.76
CA ARG A 302 26.28 14.83 5.40
C ARG A 302 26.27 13.65 4.41
N MET A 303 27.36 13.51 3.67
CA MET A 303 27.48 12.53 2.57
C MET A 303 27.76 11.08 3.01
N ASP A 304 28.05 10.86 4.29
CA ASP A 304 28.43 9.58 4.88
C ASP A 304 27.27 8.82 5.56
N SER A 305 26.11 9.46 5.68
CA SER A 305 24.95 8.91 6.37
C SER A 305 23.67 9.43 5.71
N ILE A 306 23.18 8.67 4.73
CA ILE A 306 21.97 9.03 3.96
C ILE A 306 20.87 8.01 4.20
N THR A 307 19.70 8.50 4.63
CA THR A 307 18.46 7.74 4.63
C THR A 307 17.67 8.07 3.37
N LEU A 308 17.37 7.06 2.56
CA LEU A 308 16.46 7.23 1.43
C LEU A 308 15.03 6.88 1.87
N ILE A 309 14.10 7.79 1.59
CA ILE A 309 12.67 7.63 1.80
C ILE A 309 11.99 7.52 0.43
N GLY A 310 11.40 6.38 0.14
CA GLY A 310 10.79 6.09 -1.15
C GLY A 310 9.31 5.71 -1.02
N HIS A 311 8.44 6.36 -1.79
CA HIS A 311 7.03 5.97 -1.92
C HIS A 311 6.80 5.22 -3.23
N SER A 312 6.07 4.11 -3.21
CA SER A 312 5.67 3.37 -4.42
C SER A 312 6.86 3.05 -5.32
N LEU A 313 6.95 3.60 -6.54
CA LEU A 313 8.11 3.44 -7.44
C LEU A 313 9.42 4.05 -6.88
N GLY A 314 9.33 5.05 -5.98
CA GLY A 314 10.47 5.51 -5.18
C GLY A 314 10.94 4.46 -4.17
N GLY A 315 10.05 3.58 -3.72
CA GLY A 315 10.40 2.41 -2.89
C GLY A 315 11.23 1.38 -3.67
N TYR A 316 10.86 1.09 -4.92
CA TYR A 316 11.72 0.34 -5.86
C TYR A 316 13.09 0.98 -6.00
N THR A 317 13.13 2.30 -6.24
CA THR A 317 14.36 3.08 -6.44
C THR A 317 15.30 2.89 -5.24
N GLY A 318 14.76 2.99 -4.01
CA GLY A 318 15.49 2.74 -2.77
C GLY A 318 16.03 1.31 -2.64
N LEU A 319 15.22 0.30 -2.98
CA LEU A 319 15.64 -1.11 -2.92
C LEU A 319 16.82 -1.39 -3.87
N VAL A 320 16.78 -0.86 -5.10
CA VAL A 320 17.87 -1.01 -6.07
C VAL A 320 19.14 -0.32 -5.59
N LEU A 321 19.02 0.92 -5.11
CA LEU A 321 20.17 1.66 -4.58
C LEU A 321 20.78 1.01 -3.33
N ALA A 322 20.00 0.24 -2.57
CA ALA A 322 20.47 -0.55 -1.44
C ALA A 322 21.07 -1.92 -1.83
N GLY A 323 21.22 -2.19 -3.13
CA GLY A 323 21.82 -3.42 -3.66
C GLY A 323 20.83 -4.54 -3.96
N GLY A 324 19.53 -4.26 -3.97
CA GLY A 324 18.51 -5.18 -4.47
C GLY A 324 18.73 -5.49 -5.95
N LYS A 325 18.70 -6.77 -6.31
CA LYS A 325 18.95 -7.23 -7.67
C LYS A 325 17.65 -7.56 -8.38
N VAL A 326 17.34 -6.79 -9.42
CA VAL A 326 16.23 -7.13 -10.32
C VAL A 326 16.52 -8.49 -10.97
N ASP A 327 15.48 -9.31 -11.10
CA ASP A 327 15.50 -10.61 -11.78
C ASP A 327 14.62 -10.53 -13.02
N PRO A 328 15.17 -10.13 -14.19
CA PRO A 328 14.39 -9.96 -15.40
C PRO A 328 13.77 -11.26 -15.91
N ILE A 329 14.37 -12.42 -15.59
CA ILE A 329 13.86 -13.73 -16.03
C ILE A 329 12.61 -14.07 -15.23
N ALA A 330 12.70 -14.03 -13.89
CA ALA A 330 11.55 -14.29 -13.03
C ALA A 330 10.40 -13.30 -13.30
N LEU A 331 10.74 -12.04 -13.57
CA LEU A 331 9.75 -11.02 -13.93
C LEU A 331 9.07 -11.31 -15.27
N ALA A 332 9.84 -11.68 -16.31
CA ALA A 332 9.28 -12.03 -17.62
C ALA A 332 8.33 -13.23 -17.52
N ASP A 333 8.69 -14.26 -16.76
CA ASP A 333 7.84 -15.44 -16.51
C ASP A 333 6.54 -15.04 -15.80
N PHE A 334 6.62 -14.17 -14.79
CA PHE A 334 5.44 -13.64 -14.11
C PHE A 334 4.54 -12.86 -15.08
N CYS A 335 5.11 -11.94 -15.85
CA CYS A 335 4.37 -11.08 -16.78
C CYS A 335 3.71 -11.86 -17.92
N ALA A 336 4.28 -13.00 -18.33
CA ALA A 336 3.67 -13.90 -19.30
C ALA A 336 2.36 -14.55 -18.79
N GLY A 337 2.20 -14.69 -17.47
CA GLY A 337 1.05 -15.30 -16.80
C GLY A 337 0.06 -14.31 -16.18
N LEU A 338 0.18 -13.00 -16.46
CA LEU A 338 -0.64 -11.97 -15.83
C LEU A 338 -2.12 -12.08 -16.28
N GLU A 339 -3.04 -12.23 -15.32
CA GLU A 339 -4.48 -12.26 -15.56
C GLU A 339 -5.15 -10.99 -15.00
N VAL A 340 -6.04 -10.38 -15.78
CA VAL A 340 -6.80 -9.18 -15.39
C VAL A 340 -7.85 -9.53 -14.35
N GLY A 341 -7.94 -8.73 -13.29
CA GLY A 341 -8.84 -8.94 -12.16
C GLY A 341 -8.27 -9.82 -11.04
N ALA A 342 -7.21 -10.58 -11.32
CA ALA A 342 -6.42 -11.28 -10.30
C ALA A 342 -5.11 -10.57 -9.94
N SER A 343 -4.77 -9.51 -10.67
CA SER A 343 -3.52 -8.75 -10.53
C SER A 343 -3.80 -7.30 -10.15
N SER A 344 -2.94 -6.72 -9.32
CA SER A 344 -2.94 -5.32 -8.93
C SER A 344 -2.29 -4.41 -10.00
N PRO A 345 -2.63 -3.11 -10.05
CA PRO A 345 -1.99 -2.18 -10.98
C PRO A 345 -0.45 -2.14 -10.89
N ALA A 346 0.12 -2.26 -9.68
CA ALA A 346 1.56 -2.35 -9.51
C ALA A 346 2.20 -3.57 -10.19
N GLU A 347 1.50 -4.71 -10.23
CA GLU A 347 1.96 -5.91 -10.96
C GLU A 347 1.95 -5.71 -12.48
N TRP A 348 1.09 -4.82 -12.99
CA TRP A 348 1.12 -4.40 -14.37
C TRP A 348 2.27 -3.43 -14.65
N PHE A 349 2.44 -2.40 -13.81
CA PHE A 349 3.50 -1.41 -13.96
C PHE A 349 4.91 -2.04 -13.92
N GLN A 350 5.15 -3.02 -13.04
CA GLN A 350 6.45 -3.71 -12.99
C GLN A 350 6.80 -4.43 -14.29
N CYS A 351 5.81 -4.85 -15.10
CA CYS A 351 6.08 -5.55 -16.35
C CYS A 351 6.76 -4.67 -17.40
N ALA A 352 6.68 -3.35 -17.28
CA ALA A 352 7.47 -2.44 -18.10
C ALA A 352 8.99 -2.67 -17.90
N ALA A 353 9.43 -3.16 -16.73
CA ALA A 353 10.84 -3.46 -16.49
C ALA A 353 11.37 -4.68 -17.28
N THR A 354 10.50 -5.50 -17.89
CA THR A 354 10.94 -6.63 -18.74
C THR A 354 11.65 -6.16 -20.01
N GLU A 355 11.34 -4.96 -20.47
CA GLU A 355 11.94 -4.30 -21.63
C GLU A 355 13.12 -3.40 -21.23
N ALA A 356 13.38 -3.24 -19.94
CA ALA A 356 14.42 -2.35 -19.43
C ALA A 356 15.82 -2.95 -19.64
N GLN A 357 16.75 -2.11 -20.08
CA GLN A 357 18.15 -2.50 -20.26
C GLN A 357 18.94 -2.23 -18.98
N PHE A 358 18.92 -3.19 -18.07
CA PHE A 358 19.71 -3.10 -16.84
C PHE A 358 21.21 -3.18 -17.15
N PRO A 359 22.02 -2.27 -16.57
CA PRO A 359 23.47 -2.38 -16.70
C PRO A 359 24.01 -3.66 -16.03
N PRO A 360 25.15 -4.19 -16.50
CA PRO A 360 25.82 -5.30 -15.83
C PRO A 360 26.40 -4.88 -14.47
N GLU A 361 26.77 -3.62 -14.32
CA GLU A 361 27.18 -3.04 -13.03
C GLU A 361 26.00 -2.82 -12.08
N SER A 362 26.31 -2.87 -10.79
CA SER A 362 25.32 -2.60 -9.74
C SER A 362 24.91 -1.13 -9.74
N LEU A 363 23.60 -0.87 -9.72
CA LEU A 363 23.03 0.46 -9.48
C LEU A 363 23.02 0.85 -7.99
N ALA A 364 23.61 0.04 -7.12
CA ALA A 364 23.71 0.36 -5.69
C ALA A 364 24.56 1.60 -5.43
N ASP A 365 24.15 2.43 -4.46
CA ASP A 365 24.90 3.60 -4.02
C ASP A 365 25.34 3.42 -2.56
N PRO A 366 26.66 3.31 -2.29
CA PRO A 366 27.16 2.99 -0.95
C PRO A 366 26.96 4.13 0.06
N ARG A 367 26.60 5.34 -0.39
CA ARG A 367 26.31 6.46 0.50
C ARG A 367 24.96 6.30 1.21
N ILE A 368 24.07 5.47 0.67
CA ILE A 368 22.77 5.15 1.28
C ILE A 368 22.97 4.08 2.35
N THR A 369 22.58 4.43 3.58
CA THR A 369 22.85 3.63 4.78
C THR A 369 21.58 3.17 5.49
N GLN A 370 20.43 3.76 5.18
CA GLN A 370 19.11 3.37 5.69
C GLN A 370 18.00 3.57 4.66
N LEU A 371 16.91 2.82 4.80
CA LEU A 371 15.72 2.94 3.97
C LEU A 371 14.46 3.19 4.80
N VAL A 372 13.59 4.07 4.29
CA VAL A 372 12.18 4.14 4.68
C VAL A 372 11.35 3.90 3.42
N LEU A 373 10.63 2.78 3.36
CA LEU A 373 9.87 2.38 2.17
C LEU A 373 8.39 2.46 2.46
N MET A 374 7.65 3.25 1.70
CA MET A 374 6.21 3.46 1.89
C MET A 374 5.44 2.90 0.71
N ASN A 375 4.60 1.90 0.95
CA ASN A 375 3.79 1.23 -0.07
C ASN A 375 4.59 0.86 -1.33
N PRO A 376 5.79 0.24 -1.20
CA PRO A 376 6.71 0.13 -2.33
C PRO A 376 6.13 -0.76 -3.43
N LEU A 377 6.36 -0.35 -4.67
CA LEU A 377 6.25 -1.22 -5.84
C LEU A 377 7.54 -2.03 -5.86
N ALA A 378 7.47 -3.34 -5.64
CA ALA A 378 8.66 -4.20 -5.54
C ALA A 378 8.33 -5.61 -6.01
N GLY A 379 7.27 -6.20 -5.48
CA GLY A 379 6.58 -7.33 -6.08
C GLY A 379 7.50 -8.42 -6.60
N GLN A 380 7.38 -8.70 -7.90
CA GLN A 380 8.14 -9.73 -8.61
C GLN A 380 9.42 -9.21 -9.27
N LEU A 381 9.71 -7.91 -9.19
CA LEU A 381 10.89 -7.30 -9.81
C LEU A 381 12.19 -7.99 -9.37
N PHE A 382 12.26 -8.45 -8.12
CA PHE A 382 13.46 -9.01 -7.52
C PHE A 382 13.45 -10.55 -7.46
N GLY A 383 12.47 -11.21 -8.09
CA GLY A 383 12.29 -12.66 -7.99
C GLY A 383 12.09 -13.13 -6.55
N ASP A 384 12.61 -14.31 -6.20
CA ASP A 384 12.54 -14.89 -4.86
C ASP A 384 13.75 -14.52 -3.97
N THR A 385 14.87 -14.10 -4.57
CA THR A 385 16.16 -13.93 -3.85
C THR A 385 16.81 -12.55 -4.01
N GLY A 386 16.34 -11.72 -4.94
CA GLY A 386 17.00 -10.47 -5.32
C GLY A 386 17.09 -9.45 -4.18
N LEU A 387 16.20 -9.51 -3.18
CA LEU A 387 16.24 -8.64 -2.00
C LEU A 387 17.06 -9.22 -0.83
N HIS A 388 17.54 -10.46 -0.90
CA HIS A 388 18.40 -11.05 0.14
C HIS A 388 19.75 -10.33 0.26
N THR A 389 20.13 -9.54 -0.74
CA THR A 389 21.34 -8.71 -0.78
C THR A 389 21.15 -7.39 -0.02
N VAL A 390 19.93 -6.94 0.21
CA VAL A 390 19.63 -5.70 0.94
C VAL A 390 19.86 -5.93 2.43
N LYS A 391 20.95 -5.37 2.97
CA LYS A 391 21.36 -5.49 4.38
C LYS A 391 21.10 -4.23 5.20
N LEU A 392 20.69 -3.13 4.56
CA LEU A 392 20.48 -1.85 5.23
C LEU A 392 19.29 -1.94 6.21
N PRO A 393 19.36 -1.25 7.37
CA PRO A 393 18.21 -1.08 8.24
C PRO A 393 17.05 -0.44 7.46
N THR A 394 15.87 -1.04 7.52
CA THR A 394 14.70 -0.62 6.74
C THR A 394 13.45 -0.43 7.61
N LEU A 395 12.88 0.78 7.62
CA LEU A 395 11.53 1.02 8.11
C LEU A 395 10.54 0.86 6.95
N PHE A 396 9.67 -0.13 7.04
CA PHE A 396 8.74 -0.50 6.00
C PHE A 396 7.33 -0.09 6.41
N VAL A 397 6.66 0.72 5.60
CA VAL A 397 5.33 1.26 5.86
C VAL A 397 4.36 0.64 4.88
N THR A 398 3.32 -0.02 5.40
CA THR A 398 2.29 -0.70 4.62
C THR A 398 0.90 -0.12 4.88
N SER A 399 0.15 0.08 3.81
CA SER A 399 -1.25 0.54 3.80
C SER A 399 -2.19 -0.61 3.45
N THR A 400 -3.07 -1.01 4.37
CA THR A 400 -3.82 -2.28 4.19
C THR A 400 -4.99 -2.23 3.19
N SER A 401 -5.40 -1.04 2.76
CA SER A 401 -6.41 -0.79 1.71
C SER A 401 -5.76 -0.23 0.44
N ASP A 402 -4.48 -0.52 0.20
CA ASP A 402 -3.77 -0.10 -1.01
C ASP A 402 -4.27 -0.88 -2.24
N GLY A 403 -5.07 -0.21 -3.07
CA GLY A 403 -5.61 -0.76 -4.31
C GLY A 403 -4.63 -0.77 -5.48
N ILE A 404 -3.42 -0.22 -5.32
CA ILE A 404 -2.40 -0.10 -6.37
C ILE A 404 -1.29 -1.11 -6.15
N ALA A 405 -0.61 -1.00 -5.02
CA ALA A 405 0.45 -1.91 -4.62
C ALA A 405 -0.11 -2.86 -3.56
N SER A 406 -0.63 -4.03 -3.96
CA SER A 406 -1.31 -4.91 -3.01
C SER A 406 -0.42 -5.27 -1.82
N VAL A 407 -1.02 -5.30 -0.63
CA VAL A 407 -0.32 -5.55 0.64
C VAL A 407 0.45 -6.87 0.59
N SER A 408 -0.15 -7.91 0.04
CA SER A 408 0.42 -9.25 -0.01
C SER A 408 1.52 -9.38 -1.05
N ASP A 409 1.26 -9.03 -2.31
CA ASP A 409 2.16 -9.31 -3.42
C ASP A 409 3.31 -8.29 -3.51
N GLN A 410 3.03 -7.01 -3.26
CA GLN A 410 4.01 -5.93 -3.42
C GLN A 410 4.75 -5.60 -2.13
N GLN A 411 4.01 -5.47 -1.02
CA GLN A 411 4.52 -4.89 0.22
C GLN A 411 5.09 -5.95 1.19
N LEU A 412 4.27 -6.85 1.72
CA LEU A 412 4.73 -7.84 2.71
C LEU A 412 5.65 -8.90 2.12
N ARG A 413 5.48 -9.27 0.85
CA ARG A 413 6.42 -10.16 0.14
C ARG A 413 7.82 -9.56 0.14
N SER A 414 7.98 -8.32 -0.31
CA SER A 414 9.28 -7.67 -0.36
C SER A 414 9.84 -7.42 1.05
N PHE A 415 9.01 -6.98 2.01
CA PHE A 415 9.41 -6.89 3.43
C PHE A 415 10.02 -8.19 3.94
N ASN A 416 9.39 -9.34 3.64
CA ASN A 416 9.84 -10.63 4.16
C ASN A 416 11.13 -11.14 3.50
N GLN A 417 11.47 -10.67 2.31
CA GLN A 417 12.74 -11.01 1.63
C GLN A 417 13.94 -10.19 2.12
N LEU A 418 13.73 -9.02 2.75
CA LEU A 418 14.83 -8.20 3.25
C LEU A 418 15.70 -8.97 4.25
N ALA A 419 17.02 -8.88 4.10
CA ALA A 419 17.94 -9.61 4.97
C ALA A 419 18.58 -8.74 6.08
N GLY A 420 18.44 -7.41 6.00
CA GLY A 420 18.87 -6.47 7.03
C GLY A 420 17.88 -6.35 8.20
N PRO A 421 18.24 -5.57 9.24
CA PRO A 421 17.29 -5.16 10.28
C PRO A 421 16.07 -4.48 9.65
N ARG A 422 14.87 -4.81 10.11
CA ARG A 422 13.64 -4.31 9.52
C ARG A 422 12.56 -4.07 10.57
N SER A 423 11.80 -3.01 10.38
CA SER A 423 10.61 -2.70 11.17
C SER A 423 9.43 -2.45 10.24
N LEU A 424 8.23 -2.77 10.68
CA LEU A 424 6.98 -2.69 9.95
C LEU A 424 6.06 -1.72 10.65
N VAL A 425 5.57 -0.73 9.92
CA VAL A 425 4.42 0.10 10.24
C VAL A 425 3.26 -0.39 9.39
N ALA A 426 2.17 -0.85 9.99
CA ALA A 426 0.94 -1.16 9.27
C ALA A 426 -0.14 -0.11 9.58
N ILE A 427 -0.58 0.57 8.53
CA ILE A 427 -1.68 1.54 8.52
C ILE A 427 -2.93 0.75 8.14
N ILE A 428 -3.68 0.33 9.16
CA ILE A 428 -4.93 -0.40 8.97
C ILE A 428 -5.94 0.56 8.34
N GLY A 429 -6.61 0.14 7.26
CA GLY A 429 -7.50 1.00 6.48
C GLY A 429 -6.82 1.96 5.51
N GLY A 430 -5.53 2.29 5.70
CA GLY A 430 -4.80 3.24 4.86
C GLY A 430 -4.73 2.84 3.39
N THR A 431 -4.73 3.81 2.49
CA THR A 431 -4.72 3.65 1.02
C THR A 431 -3.32 3.93 0.46
N HIS A 432 -3.17 3.87 -0.87
CA HIS A 432 -1.88 4.10 -1.53
C HIS A 432 -1.32 5.52 -1.25
N LEU A 433 -2.17 6.54 -1.17
CA LEU A 433 -1.78 7.95 -1.05
C LEU A 433 -1.90 8.51 0.37
N SER A 434 -2.38 7.75 1.36
CA SER A 434 -2.60 8.25 2.74
C SER A 434 -1.37 8.84 3.43
N VAL A 435 -0.17 8.43 3.02
CA VAL A 435 1.10 8.96 3.55
C VAL A 435 1.55 10.26 2.87
N GLY A 436 0.89 10.68 1.79
CA GLY A 436 1.24 11.86 1.02
C GLY A 436 0.83 13.17 1.69
N ASP A 437 1.40 14.28 1.21
CA ASP A 437 0.95 15.63 1.53
C ASP A 437 -0.43 15.87 0.92
N PRO A 438 -1.49 16.12 1.73
CA PRO A 438 -2.84 16.32 1.21
C PRO A 438 -2.97 17.53 0.30
N GLU A 439 -2.06 18.51 0.38
CA GLU A 439 -2.04 19.67 -0.51
C GLU A 439 -1.45 19.35 -1.89
N ASN A 440 -0.80 18.19 -2.05
CA ASN A 440 -0.15 17.75 -3.28
C ASN A 440 -0.79 16.49 -3.90
N ILE A 441 -1.81 15.91 -3.27
CA ILE A 441 -2.54 14.77 -3.83
C ILE A 441 -3.42 15.27 -4.97
N ASN A 442 -3.22 14.75 -6.18
CA ASN A 442 -4.06 15.06 -7.33
C ASN A 442 -5.51 14.56 -7.08
N PRO A 443 -6.51 15.46 -6.99
CA PRO A 443 -7.89 15.07 -6.72
C PRO A 443 -8.51 14.18 -7.81
N ALA A 444 -7.99 14.21 -9.04
CA ALA A 444 -8.45 13.33 -10.12
C ALA A 444 -8.09 11.87 -9.83
N LEU A 445 -6.91 11.62 -9.25
CA LEU A 445 -6.47 10.26 -8.91
C LEU A 445 -7.34 9.64 -7.82
N THR A 446 -7.81 10.43 -6.86
CA THR A 446 -8.67 9.93 -5.77
C THR A 446 -10.04 9.46 -6.23
N GLN A 447 -10.44 9.83 -7.46
CA GLN A 447 -11.67 9.40 -8.09
C GLN A 447 -11.54 8.07 -8.84
N VAL A 448 -10.32 7.57 -9.05
CA VAL A 448 -10.09 6.25 -9.67
C VAL A 448 -10.52 5.17 -8.68
N PRO A 449 -11.32 4.16 -9.08
CA PRO A 449 -11.83 3.12 -8.18
C PRO A 449 -10.76 2.38 -7.35
N LEU A 450 -9.55 2.24 -7.89
CA LEU A 450 -8.42 1.55 -7.26
C LEU A 450 -7.50 2.48 -6.45
N MET A 451 -7.77 3.78 -6.43
CA MET A 451 -7.02 4.78 -5.65
C MET A 451 -7.96 5.64 -4.79
N PRO A 452 -8.87 5.07 -3.98
CA PRO A 452 -9.62 5.89 -3.03
C PRO A 452 -8.65 6.57 -2.07
N GLU A 453 -9.01 7.76 -1.59
CA GLU A 453 -8.23 8.45 -0.56
C GLU A 453 -9.13 8.94 0.57
N HIS A 454 -8.59 8.90 1.79
CA HIS A 454 -9.26 9.40 2.97
C HIS A 454 -9.24 10.93 3.00
N PRO A 455 -10.28 11.58 3.56
CA PRO A 455 -10.25 13.01 3.82
C PRO A 455 -9.00 13.42 4.61
N PRO A 456 -8.45 14.63 4.37
CA PRO A 456 -7.27 15.12 5.10
C PRO A 456 -7.43 15.10 6.63
N THR A 457 -8.66 15.27 7.13
CA THR A 457 -9.00 15.22 8.56
C THR A 457 -8.74 13.85 9.18
N GLU A 458 -9.01 12.77 8.45
CA GLU A 458 -8.81 11.39 8.92
C GLU A 458 -7.33 11.01 8.93
N THR A 459 -6.56 11.51 7.96
CA THR A 459 -5.12 11.20 7.78
C THR A 459 -4.18 12.12 8.57
N THR A 460 -4.71 13.09 9.33
CA THR A 460 -3.88 14.05 10.10
C THR A 460 -3.07 13.39 11.22
N ALA A 461 -3.70 12.47 11.97
CA ALA A 461 -3.01 11.73 13.02
C ALA A 461 -1.91 10.83 12.43
N LEU A 462 -2.19 10.17 11.30
CA LEU A 462 -1.20 9.40 10.54
C LEU A 462 0.02 10.26 10.15
N ARG A 463 -0.17 11.42 9.52
CA ARG A 463 0.97 12.29 9.15
C ARG A 463 1.77 12.76 10.36
N THR A 464 1.10 13.03 11.48
CA THR A 464 1.76 13.40 12.74
C THR A 464 2.61 12.24 13.29
N TYR A 465 2.10 11.02 13.24
CA TYR A 465 2.88 9.82 13.54
C TYR A 465 4.06 9.64 12.59
N MET A 466 3.84 9.79 11.28
CA MET A 466 4.88 9.65 10.27
C MET A 466 6.05 10.60 10.49
N LYS A 467 5.77 11.86 10.86
CA LYS A 467 6.80 12.84 11.28
C LYS A 467 7.71 12.26 12.36
N GLY A 468 7.12 11.79 13.46
CA GLY A 468 7.88 11.31 14.60
C GLY A 468 8.59 9.97 14.38
N VAL A 469 7.95 8.99 13.74
CA VAL A 469 8.54 7.66 13.55
C VAL A 469 9.68 7.69 12.52
N VAL A 470 9.54 8.46 11.44
CA VAL A 470 10.57 8.61 10.41
C VAL A 470 11.79 9.36 10.96
N LEU A 471 11.57 10.45 11.70
CA LEU A 471 12.65 11.14 12.40
C LEU A 471 13.37 10.18 13.35
N SER A 472 12.61 9.46 14.18
CA SER A 472 13.19 8.55 15.17
C SER A 472 14.00 7.42 14.55
N PHE A 473 13.60 6.97 13.36
CA PHE A 473 14.33 5.97 12.57
C PHE A 473 15.63 6.53 11.99
N ALA A 474 15.57 7.71 11.36
CA ALA A 474 16.76 8.38 10.82
C ALA A 474 17.80 8.67 11.93
N MET A 475 17.33 9.08 13.11
CA MET A 475 18.20 9.39 14.25
C MET A 475 18.92 8.16 14.84
N GLN A 476 18.57 6.93 14.42
CA GLN A 476 19.31 5.72 14.83
C GLN A 476 20.75 5.69 14.29
N GLN A 477 21.08 6.50 13.29
CA GLN A 477 22.46 6.64 12.79
C GLN A 477 23.31 7.66 13.56
N THR A 478 22.74 8.29 14.60
CA THR A 478 23.38 9.38 15.34
C THR A 478 23.70 8.96 16.79
N PRO A 479 24.54 9.72 17.52
CA PRO A 479 24.72 9.52 18.96
C PRO A 479 23.43 9.61 19.78
N GLN A 480 22.35 10.19 19.23
CA GLN A 480 21.04 10.32 19.88
C GLN A 480 20.13 9.09 19.68
N ALA A 481 20.62 8.01 19.05
CA ALA A 481 19.84 6.79 18.77
C ALA A 481 19.06 6.28 20.00
N THR A 482 19.69 6.22 21.17
CA THR A 482 19.06 5.76 22.42
C THR A 482 17.90 6.66 22.86
N THR A 483 17.99 7.97 22.63
CA THR A 483 16.94 8.95 22.93
C THR A 483 15.72 8.76 22.03
N TYR A 484 15.94 8.45 20.76
CA TYR A 484 14.86 8.28 19.77
C TYR A 484 14.31 6.85 19.69
N ARG A 485 15.02 5.85 20.22
CA ARG A 485 14.62 4.44 20.14
C ARG A 485 13.22 4.14 20.74
N PRO A 486 12.77 4.75 21.84
CA PRO A 486 11.44 4.48 22.40
C PRO A 486 10.27 4.78 21.45
N PHE A 487 10.46 5.64 20.45
CA PHE A 487 9.43 6.02 19.48
C PHE A 487 9.35 5.07 18.27
N LEU A 488 10.23 4.08 18.20
CA LEU A 488 10.16 2.95 17.27
C LEU A 488 9.48 1.78 17.97
N SER A 489 8.21 1.96 18.33
CA SER A 489 7.47 1.02 19.17
C SER A 489 5.97 0.99 18.88
N ALA A 490 5.32 -0.09 19.30
CA ALA A 490 3.87 -0.23 19.20
C ALA A 490 3.13 0.74 20.14
N GLU A 491 3.72 1.07 21.28
CA GLU A 491 3.20 2.06 22.23
C GLU A 491 3.18 3.47 21.62
N TYR A 492 4.18 3.83 20.82
CA TYR A 492 4.18 5.12 20.13
C TYR A 492 3.12 5.17 19.02
N ALA A 493 3.02 4.12 18.20
CA ALA A 493 2.00 4.02 17.15
C ALA A 493 0.56 4.07 17.72
N ALA A 494 0.35 3.45 18.88
CA ALA A 494 -0.96 3.46 19.56
C ALA A 494 -1.44 4.87 19.95
N GLN A 495 -0.53 5.82 20.22
CA GLN A 495 -0.90 7.20 20.59
C GLN A 495 -1.55 7.99 19.45
N PHE A 496 -1.28 7.59 18.21
CA PHE A 496 -1.81 8.25 17.01
C PHE A 496 -2.84 7.38 16.27
N SER A 497 -3.14 6.18 16.79
CA SER A 497 -4.14 5.29 16.23
C SER A 497 -5.54 5.88 16.41
N THR A 498 -6.32 5.93 15.32
CA THR A 498 -7.74 6.30 15.35
C THR A 498 -8.62 5.08 15.09
N SER A 499 -9.94 5.24 15.23
CA SER A 499 -10.90 4.20 14.81
C SER A 499 -10.84 3.93 13.31
N ASP A 500 -10.54 4.96 12.52
CA ASP A 500 -10.62 4.93 11.07
C ASP A 500 -9.29 4.47 10.45
N LEU A 501 -8.17 4.88 11.07
CA LEU A 501 -6.81 4.51 10.68
C LEU A 501 -6.01 3.99 11.89
N PRO A 502 -6.26 2.76 12.35
CA PRO A 502 -5.42 2.14 13.37
C PRO A 502 -3.97 1.99 12.88
N LEU A 503 -3.01 2.36 13.73
CA LEU A 503 -1.57 2.29 13.41
C LEU A 503 -0.92 1.18 14.23
N ARG A 504 -0.13 0.34 13.57
CA ARG A 504 0.53 -0.80 14.20
C ARG A 504 2.02 -0.77 13.89
N PHE A 505 2.85 -1.17 14.85
CA PHE A 505 4.30 -1.23 14.68
C PHE A 505 4.84 -2.59 15.17
N SER A 506 5.79 -3.16 14.45
CA SER A 506 6.51 -4.38 14.86
C SER A 506 7.82 -4.55 14.11
N ASP A 507 8.82 -5.17 14.72
CA ASP A 507 10.10 -5.50 14.06
C ASP A 507 10.04 -6.78 13.19
N ARG A 508 8.85 -7.41 13.10
CA ARG A 508 8.65 -8.65 12.35
C ARG A 508 7.20 -8.83 11.94
N LEU A 509 7.01 -9.64 10.91
CA LEU A 509 5.68 -10.16 10.58
C LEU A 509 5.18 -11.07 11.71
N PRO A 510 3.87 -11.02 12.01
CA PRO A 510 3.27 -12.01 12.88
C PRO A 510 3.46 -13.43 12.31
N ALA A 511 3.78 -14.40 13.15
CA ALA A 511 4.16 -15.75 12.70
C ALA A 511 3.07 -16.49 11.90
N ARG A 512 1.80 -16.12 12.08
CA ARG A 512 0.68 -16.66 11.30
C ARG A 512 0.63 -16.02 9.91
N VAL A 513 0.81 -14.70 9.83
CA VAL A 513 0.88 -13.96 8.56
C VAL A 513 2.10 -14.38 7.74
N ASP A 514 3.27 -14.54 8.36
CA ASP A 514 4.48 -15.01 7.68
C ASP A 514 4.31 -16.41 7.06
N ARG A 515 3.73 -17.36 7.83
CA ARG A 515 3.42 -18.70 7.32
C ARG A 515 2.35 -18.68 6.24
N TRP A 516 1.33 -17.83 6.39
CA TRP A 516 0.31 -17.64 5.36
C TRP A 516 0.92 -17.15 4.05
N LEU A 517 1.74 -16.10 4.11
CA LEU A 517 2.41 -15.50 2.96
C LEU A 517 3.31 -16.52 2.25
N THR A 518 4.14 -17.25 3.00
CA THR A 518 5.01 -18.30 2.46
C THR A 518 4.21 -19.42 1.78
N ASN A 519 3.08 -19.83 2.36
CA ASN A 519 2.22 -20.86 1.77
C ASN A 519 1.49 -20.35 0.53
N ARG A 520 1.02 -19.10 0.55
CA ARG A 520 0.40 -18.44 -0.59
C ARG A 520 1.32 -18.42 -1.79
N ASP A 521 2.58 -18.03 -1.61
CA ASP A 521 3.58 -17.99 -2.69
C ASP A 521 3.89 -19.40 -3.24
N ARG A 522 3.91 -20.43 -2.38
CA ARG A 522 4.05 -21.83 -2.83
C ARG A 522 2.85 -22.31 -3.64
N LEU A 523 1.63 -21.90 -3.25
CA LEU A 523 0.40 -22.25 -3.96
C LEU A 523 0.29 -21.53 -5.31
N ALA A 524 0.81 -20.30 -5.41
CA ALA A 524 0.84 -19.53 -6.66
C ALA A 524 1.56 -20.28 -7.80
N ARG A 525 2.52 -21.15 -7.48
CA ARG A 525 3.24 -21.99 -8.46
C ARG A 525 2.46 -23.22 -8.95
N ARG A 526 1.32 -23.54 -8.34
CA ARG A 526 0.57 -24.79 -8.59
C ARG A 526 -0.90 -24.59 -8.95
N LEU A 527 -1.46 -23.43 -8.61
CA LEU A 527 -2.87 -23.11 -8.79
C LEU A 527 -3.02 -21.94 -9.76
N THR A 528 -4.16 -21.89 -10.45
CA THR A 528 -4.55 -20.69 -11.20
C THR A 528 -4.77 -19.52 -10.24
N PRO A 529 -4.70 -18.25 -10.72
CA PRO A 529 -4.86 -17.07 -9.86
C PRO A 529 -6.14 -17.07 -9.03
N THR A 530 -7.27 -17.51 -9.60
CA THR A 530 -8.55 -17.64 -8.88
C THR A 530 -8.46 -18.65 -7.72
N PHE A 531 -7.97 -19.86 -7.96
CA PHE A 531 -7.86 -20.88 -6.90
C PHE A 531 -6.81 -20.51 -5.86
N LYS A 532 -5.73 -19.82 -6.27
CA LYS A 532 -4.75 -19.21 -5.34
C LYS A 532 -5.45 -18.25 -4.38
N GLY A 533 -6.22 -17.29 -4.89
CA GLY A 533 -6.93 -16.30 -4.07
C GLY A 533 -7.94 -16.95 -3.11
N ILE A 534 -8.71 -17.93 -3.59
CA ILE A 534 -9.67 -18.66 -2.76
C ILE A 534 -8.97 -19.41 -1.62
N ALA A 535 -7.91 -20.16 -1.94
CA ALA A 535 -7.14 -20.90 -0.93
C ALA A 535 -6.47 -19.95 0.08
N SER A 536 -5.98 -18.81 -0.41
CA SER A 536 -5.40 -17.75 0.42
C SER A 536 -6.43 -17.19 1.41
N LEU A 537 -7.62 -16.83 0.93
CA LEU A 537 -8.72 -16.31 1.74
C LEU A 537 -9.18 -17.34 2.79
N MET A 538 -9.34 -18.61 2.41
CA MET A 538 -9.71 -19.67 3.36
C MET A 538 -8.70 -19.79 4.51
N HIS A 539 -7.40 -19.67 4.20
CA HIS A 539 -6.36 -19.73 5.22
C HIS A 539 -6.42 -18.52 6.17
N LEU A 540 -6.67 -17.31 5.66
CA LEU A 540 -6.88 -16.13 6.51
C LEU A 540 -8.13 -16.29 7.39
N GLU A 541 -9.26 -16.73 6.83
CA GLU A 541 -10.48 -16.96 7.61
C GLU A 541 -10.30 -18.05 8.67
N LEU A 542 -9.48 -19.06 8.41
CA LEU A 542 -9.10 -20.04 9.43
C LEU A 542 -8.28 -19.41 10.56
N ILE A 543 -7.34 -18.51 10.24
CA ILE A 543 -6.59 -17.75 11.25
C ILE A 543 -7.57 -16.93 12.11
N ASP A 544 -8.50 -16.22 11.48
CA ASP A 544 -9.53 -15.42 12.15
C ASP A 544 -10.46 -16.27 13.05
N ALA A 545 -10.90 -17.44 12.57
CA ALA A 545 -11.72 -18.36 13.35
C ALA A 545 -10.98 -18.87 14.60
N GLN A 546 -9.68 -19.16 14.49
CA GLN A 546 -8.86 -19.55 15.64
C GLN A 546 -8.79 -18.43 16.69
N TYR A 547 -8.74 -17.15 16.29
CA TYR A 547 -8.81 -16.02 17.21
C TYR A 547 -10.15 -15.95 17.94
N ARG A 548 -11.27 -16.07 17.20
CA ARG A 548 -12.61 -16.06 17.81
C ARG A 548 -12.76 -17.17 18.85
N LEU A 549 -12.28 -18.38 18.55
CA LEU A 549 -12.27 -19.50 19.49
C LEU A 549 -11.38 -19.27 20.72
N ALA A 550 -10.19 -18.70 20.54
CA ALA A 550 -9.28 -18.39 21.64
C ALA A 550 -9.85 -17.32 22.59
N ASN A 551 -10.56 -16.32 22.04
CA ASN A 551 -11.22 -15.28 22.84
C ASN A 551 -12.44 -15.83 23.59
N LEU A 552 -13.25 -16.69 22.94
CA LEU A 552 -14.35 -17.38 23.62
C LEU A 552 -13.85 -18.22 24.80
N ARG A 553 -12.74 -18.94 24.64
CA ARG A 553 -12.09 -19.70 25.74
C ARG A 553 -11.62 -18.78 26.86
N ARG A 554 -10.97 -17.66 26.55
CA ARG A 554 -10.54 -16.70 27.58
C ARG A 554 -11.73 -16.13 28.35
N ASN A 555 -12.82 -15.78 27.67
CA ASN A 555 -14.02 -15.24 28.30
C ASN A 555 -14.77 -16.29 29.12
N THR A 556 -14.84 -17.55 28.68
CA THR A 556 -15.44 -18.64 29.47
C THR A 556 -14.60 -19.03 30.69
N VAL A 557 -13.26 -19.01 30.58
CA VAL A 557 -12.38 -19.24 31.74
C VAL A 557 -12.42 -18.07 32.73
N ALA A 558 -12.52 -16.82 32.27
CA ALA A 558 -12.68 -15.64 33.13
C ALA A 558 -14.05 -15.58 33.83
N GLN A 559 -15.07 -16.27 33.31
CA GLN A 559 -16.42 -16.35 33.88
C GLN A 559 -16.69 -17.65 34.66
N ALA A 560 -15.74 -18.59 34.73
CA ALA A 560 -15.88 -19.79 35.55
C ALA A 560 -15.60 -19.46 37.03
N PRO A 561 -16.56 -19.65 37.96
CA PRO A 561 -16.29 -19.44 39.38
C PRO A 561 -15.28 -20.48 39.86
N ILE A 562 -14.10 -20.03 40.29
CA ILE A 562 -13.18 -20.87 41.06
C ILE A 562 -13.83 -21.06 42.44
N GLN A 563 -14.67 -22.08 42.60
CA GLN A 563 -14.98 -22.58 43.93
C GLN A 563 -13.80 -23.42 44.41
N PRO A 564 -13.11 -23.05 45.50
CA PRO A 564 -12.16 -23.97 46.11
C PRO A 564 -12.95 -25.21 46.57
N LEU A 565 -12.51 -26.39 46.14
CA LEU A 565 -13.00 -27.66 46.65
C LEU A 565 -12.65 -27.75 48.14
N ASP A 566 -13.61 -27.40 48.99
CA ASP A 566 -13.51 -27.57 50.44
C ASP A 566 -13.63 -29.07 50.76
N LEU A 567 -12.49 -29.73 50.90
CA LEU A 567 -12.39 -31.16 51.20
C LEU A 567 -12.70 -31.48 52.68
N ALA A 568 -13.27 -30.56 53.45
CA ALA A 568 -13.52 -30.72 54.90
C ALA A 568 -14.97 -31.09 55.29
N ALA A 569 -15.91 -31.22 54.35
CA ALA A 569 -17.33 -31.43 54.68
C ALA A 569 -17.83 -32.87 54.44
N ARG A 570 -17.14 -33.90 54.98
CA ARG A 570 -17.71 -35.25 55.18
C ARG A 570 -17.21 -35.92 56.44
N ILE A 571 -17.46 -35.34 57.61
CA ILE A 571 -17.42 -36.09 58.88
C ILE A 571 -18.65 -35.71 59.70
N ALA A 572 -19.54 -36.68 59.90
CA ALA A 572 -20.75 -36.57 60.71
C ALA A 572 -20.40 -36.41 62.21
N PRO A 573 -21.25 -35.72 63.01
CA PRO A 573 -20.91 -35.40 64.40
C PRO A 573 -21.36 -36.52 65.37
N ARG A 574 -20.61 -36.72 66.46
CA ARG A 574 -21.07 -37.30 67.74
C ARG A 574 -19.99 -37.13 68.85
N PRO A 575 -20.34 -37.14 70.15
CA PRO A 575 -20.38 -35.89 70.93
C PRO A 575 -19.58 -35.89 72.25
N HIS A 576 -19.47 -34.68 72.83
CA HIS A 576 -19.25 -34.29 74.23
C HIS A 576 -17.96 -34.69 74.99
N GLY A 577 -17.30 -33.65 75.54
CA GLY A 577 -16.42 -33.73 76.72
C GLY A 577 -15.50 -32.50 76.84
N PRO A 578 -15.56 -31.68 77.91
CA PRO A 578 -14.86 -30.39 78.00
C PRO A 578 -13.46 -30.53 78.62
N PHE A 579 -12.54 -29.59 78.35
CA PHE A 579 -11.56 -28.95 79.28
C PHE A 579 -10.45 -28.18 78.51
N PRO A 580 -9.72 -27.22 79.14
CA PRO A 580 -9.67 -25.84 78.64
C PRO A 580 -8.25 -25.26 78.38
N MET A 581 -8.26 -24.05 77.82
CA MET A 581 -7.30 -22.92 77.88
C MET A 581 -5.84 -23.14 78.34
N ALA A 582 -4.87 -22.55 77.61
CA ALA A 582 -4.22 -21.29 78.03
C ALA A 582 -3.04 -20.84 77.12
N ASN A 583 -3.06 -19.52 76.85
CA ASN A 583 -2.00 -18.51 76.79
C ASN A 583 -0.74 -18.57 75.87
N GLN A 584 -0.64 -17.51 75.03
CA GLN A 584 0.37 -16.42 74.98
C GLN A 584 1.82 -16.76 75.43
N SER A 585 2.94 -16.37 74.80
CA SER A 585 3.39 -15.10 74.16
C SER A 585 4.76 -15.34 73.43
N PRO A 586 5.40 -14.34 72.78
CA PRO A 586 6.34 -14.51 71.66
C PRO A 586 7.83 -14.22 71.96
N PHE A 587 8.73 -14.48 71.00
CA PHE A 587 10.10 -13.91 70.96
C PHE A 587 10.65 -13.74 69.54
N THR A 588 11.44 -12.68 69.35
CA THR A 588 12.10 -12.16 68.14
C THR A 588 13.61 -12.40 68.11
N ARG A 589 14.20 -12.39 66.89
CA ARG A 589 15.60 -12.07 66.43
C ARG A 589 16.07 -13.11 65.39
N ALA A 590 17.04 -12.88 64.49
CA ALA A 590 17.63 -11.76 63.75
C ALA A 590 18.70 -12.39 62.80
N SER A 591 19.16 -11.63 61.81
CA SER A 591 20.13 -11.88 60.71
C SER A 591 21.37 -12.76 60.94
N ASP A 592 21.90 -13.36 59.85
CA ASP A 592 23.24 -13.08 59.29
C ASP A 592 23.50 -13.74 57.90
N ARG A 593 24.31 -13.06 57.06
CA ARG A 593 24.79 -13.36 55.66
C ARG A 593 26.10 -14.22 55.69
N PRO A 594 26.88 -14.55 54.60
CA PRO A 594 26.94 -14.04 53.21
C PRO A 594 27.25 -15.07 52.05
N ALA A 595 27.57 -14.49 50.89
CA ALA A 595 27.70 -14.94 49.49
C ALA A 595 28.81 -15.94 49.10
N GLU A 596 28.65 -16.55 47.92
CA GLU A 596 29.74 -17.09 47.07
C GLU A 596 29.40 -17.00 45.56
N SER A 597 30.41 -16.68 44.75
CA SER A 597 30.43 -16.49 43.29
C SER A 597 31.21 -17.64 42.59
N PRO A 598 31.17 -17.77 41.24
CA PRO A 598 31.33 -19.05 40.53
C PRO A 598 32.75 -19.29 39.96
N PRO A 599 33.08 -20.50 39.47
CA PRO A 599 34.31 -20.73 38.71
C PRO A 599 34.10 -20.94 37.20
N SER A 600 35.11 -20.47 36.49
CA SER A 600 35.40 -20.45 35.06
C SER A 600 36.04 -21.76 34.52
N ALA A 601 35.93 -21.97 33.21
CA ALA A 601 36.68 -22.95 32.40
C ALA A 601 38.19 -22.62 32.31
N PRO A 602 39.08 -23.57 31.91
CA PRO A 602 39.67 -23.52 30.55
C PRO A 602 40.16 -24.86 29.92
N HIS A 603 40.59 -24.77 28.65
CA HIS A 603 41.45 -25.65 27.78
C HIS A 603 40.74 -26.10 26.48
N SER A 604 41.10 -25.72 25.24
CA SER A 604 42.35 -25.56 24.44
C SER A 604 42.69 -26.76 23.53
N ALA A 605 42.83 -26.45 22.23
CA ALA A 605 43.58 -27.11 21.14
C ALA A 605 43.02 -28.39 20.47
N ASN A 606 42.59 -28.27 19.22
CA ASN A 606 43.40 -28.56 18.02
C ASN A 606 42.78 -27.95 16.76
#